data_AF-A0A192H4Z6-F1
#
_entry.id   AF-A0A192H4Z6-F1
#
_cell.length_a   1.000
_cell.length_b   1.000
_cell.length_c   1.000
_cell.angle_alpha   90.00
_cell.angle_beta   90.00
_cell.angle_gamma   90.00
#
_symmetry.space_group_name_H-M   'P 1'
#
loop_
_entity.id
_entity.type
_entity.pdbx_description
1 polymer ?
#
loop_
_entity_poly.entity_id
_entity_poly.type
_entity_poly.pdbx_seq_one_letter_code
_entity_poly.pdbx_strand_id
1 'polypeptide(L)'
;MLSRRLKRKKQWRQRLIMLTLLLCLIGVIGGFGYHKFHAGTRPNIKSFPVLGLRVSQDDGFLDFQNLQKAGVNFVYLRASQGKSYSDDNFSTNYWRAVGTNMAIGVYQDYSFTSSPKAQYRQFSQTVGQQSGNLPIMINVTYYGNYQKEPPTSSRQITHLREFVNLLRTNYHRSVVLLGNQQVATTLLKRLKLPYALASQRLPKDQHNLVFWEYSEAGKLKVAGQNQRYTTLVYLHKQARWQQFISVGQ
;
A
#
# COMPACT_ATOMS: atom_id res chain seq x y z
N MET A 1 66.65 -19.02 8.90
CA MET A 1 66.20 -17.65 8.51
C MET A 1 64.99 -17.65 7.54
N LEU A 2 64.82 -18.64 6.64
CA LEU A 2 63.68 -18.71 5.70
C LEU A 2 62.29 -18.88 6.34
N SER A 3 62.18 -19.64 7.44
CA SER A 3 60.89 -19.95 8.08
C SER A 3 60.16 -18.72 8.65
N ARG A 4 60.91 -17.70 9.12
CA ARG A 4 60.35 -16.43 9.61
C ARG A 4 59.79 -15.58 8.46
N ARG A 5 60.42 -15.59 7.28
CA ARG A 5 59.94 -14.85 6.09
C ARG A 5 58.64 -15.45 5.53
N LEU A 6 58.53 -16.79 5.50
CA LEU A 6 57.30 -17.49 5.07
C LEU A 6 56.12 -17.26 6.03
N LYS A 7 56.36 -17.30 7.36
CA LYS A 7 55.34 -16.96 8.36
C LYS A 7 54.85 -15.52 8.23
N ARG A 8 55.77 -14.56 7.99
CA ARG A 8 55.43 -13.14 7.81
C ARG A 8 54.62 -12.90 6.52
N LYS A 9 54.95 -13.59 5.42
CA LYS A 9 54.15 -13.58 4.17
C LYS A 9 52.74 -14.18 4.36
N LYS A 10 52.62 -15.28 5.12
CA LYS A 10 51.34 -15.91 5.46
C LYS A 10 50.45 -14.99 6.31
N GLN A 11 51.03 -14.35 7.33
CA GLN A 11 50.33 -13.37 8.18
C GLN A 11 49.90 -12.12 7.39
N TRP A 12 50.74 -11.64 6.47
CA TRP A 12 50.38 -10.55 5.56
C TRP A 12 49.22 -10.90 4.63
N ARG A 13 49.24 -12.11 4.03
CA ARG A 13 48.12 -12.62 3.21
C ARG A 13 46.83 -12.75 4.02
N GLN A 14 46.89 -13.25 5.25
CA GLN A 14 45.72 -13.35 6.13
C GLN A 14 45.16 -11.97 6.50
N ARG A 15 46.02 -10.99 6.78
CA ARG A 15 45.60 -9.60 7.04
C ARG A 15 44.93 -8.97 5.82
N LEU A 16 45.47 -9.20 4.62
CA LEU A 16 44.86 -8.72 3.38
C LEU A 16 43.48 -9.36 3.16
N ILE A 17 43.35 -10.69 3.33
CA ILE A 17 42.05 -11.37 3.21
C ILE A 17 41.04 -10.82 4.21
N MET A 18 41.43 -10.64 5.47
CA MET A 18 40.57 -10.07 6.51
C MET A 18 40.13 -8.64 6.17
N LEU A 19 41.04 -7.81 5.65
CA LEU A 19 40.73 -6.45 5.22
C LEU A 19 39.73 -6.44 4.06
N THR A 20 39.92 -7.31 3.06
CA THR A 20 39.00 -7.41 1.91
C THR A 20 37.61 -7.88 2.34
N LEU A 21 37.52 -8.86 3.25
CA LEU A 21 36.25 -9.32 3.82
C LEU A 21 35.55 -8.21 4.60
N LEU A 22 36.30 -7.44 5.40
CA LEU A 22 35.77 -6.29 6.14
C LEU A 22 35.20 -5.23 5.19
N LEU A 23 35.92 -4.89 4.11
CA LEU A 23 35.46 -3.92 3.11
C LEU A 23 34.22 -4.41 2.36
N CYS A 24 34.15 -5.70 2.01
CA CYS A 24 32.95 -6.29 1.41
C CYS A 24 31.75 -6.23 2.36
N LEU A 25 31.97 -6.53 3.65
CA LEU A 25 30.94 -6.45 4.67
C LEU A 25 30.43 -5.00 4.84
N ILE A 26 31.33 -4.02 4.89
CA ILE A 26 30.95 -2.59 4.93
C ILE A 26 30.17 -2.19 3.67
N GLY A 27 30.57 -2.65 2.49
CA GLY A 27 29.85 -2.42 1.23
C GLY A 27 28.44 -3.03 1.23
N VAL A 28 28.28 -4.24 1.77
CA VAL A 28 26.96 -4.90 1.91
C VAL A 28 26.08 -4.16 2.92
N ILE A 29 26.62 -3.81 4.09
CA ILE A 29 25.89 -3.06 5.12
C ILE A 29 25.52 -1.65 4.62
N GLY A 30 26.44 -0.96 3.97
CA GLY A 30 26.23 0.35 3.36
C GLY A 30 25.20 0.31 2.24
N GLY A 31 25.26 -0.69 1.36
CA GLY A 31 24.28 -0.92 0.31
C GLY A 31 22.90 -1.24 0.88
N PHE A 32 22.81 -2.11 1.88
CA PHE A 32 21.55 -2.44 2.56
C PHE A 32 20.95 -1.24 3.30
N GLY A 33 21.79 -0.45 3.97
CA GLY A 33 21.42 0.80 4.63
C GLY A 33 20.91 1.85 3.64
N TYR A 34 21.60 2.04 2.52
CA TYR A 34 21.17 2.92 1.42
C TYR A 34 19.84 2.48 0.82
N HIS A 35 19.68 1.18 0.55
CA HIS A 35 18.43 0.61 0.03
C HIS A 35 17.26 0.81 0.99
N LYS A 36 17.46 0.59 2.29
CA LYS A 36 16.43 0.80 3.31
C LYS A 36 16.14 2.30 3.55
N PHE A 37 17.12 3.18 3.35
CA PHE A 37 16.96 4.63 3.49
C PHE A 37 16.18 5.25 2.33
N HIS A 38 16.36 4.76 1.11
CA HIS A 38 15.63 5.22 -0.08
C HIS A 38 14.28 4.50 -0.28
N ALA A 39 14.03 3.38 0.41
CA ALA A 39 12.72 2.76 0.45
C ALA A 39 11.72 3.68 1.17
N GLY A 40 10.90 4.40 0.40
CA GLY A 40 9.82 5.26 0.91
C GLY A 40 10.02 6.76 0.76
N THR A 41 10.98 7.21 -0.06
CA THR A 41 11.04 8.61 -0.46
C THR A 41 9.84 8.95 -1.36
N ARG A 42 9.19 10.09 -1.10
CA ARG A 42 8.08 10.58 -1.92
C ARG A 42 8.53 10.66 -3.39
N PRO A 43 7.80 10.05 -4.34
CA PRO A 43 8.14 10.14 -5.75
C PRO A 43 8.01 11.58 -6.24
N ASN A 44 8.54 11.87 -7.44
CA ASN A 44 8.60 13.23 -7.97
C ASN A 44 7.22 13.92 -7.93
N ILE A 45 7.11 15.00 -7.17
CA ILE A 45 5.85 15.72 -6.93
C ILE A 45 5.28 16.31 -8.23
N LYS A 46 6.13 16.73 -9.17
CA LYS A 46 5.67 17.25 -10.47
C LYS A 46 5.02 16.15 -11.31
N SER A 47 5.51 14.91 -11.20
CA SER A 47 4.96 13.75 -11.90
C SER A 47 3.73 13.18 -11.18
N PHE A 48 3.70 13.26 -9.84
CA PHE A 48 2.67 12.69 -8.97
C PHE A 48 2.18 13.73 -7.95
N PRO A 49 1.41 14.75 -8.41
CA PRO A 49 1.01 15.86 -7.56
C PRO A 49 -0.04 15.49 -6.51
N VAL A 50 -0.79 14.41 -6.74
CA VAL A 50 -1.88 13.97 -5.87
C VAL A 50 -1.39 12.85 -4.96
N LEU A 51 -1.07 13.22 -3.73
CA LEU A 51 -0.61 12.33 -2.66
C LEU A 51 -1.80 11.87 -1.81
N GLY A 52 -1.80 10.61 -1.41
CA GLY A 52 -2.74 10.11 -0.42
C GLY A 52 -2.14 9.08 0.52
N LEU A 53 -2.91 8.74 1.53
CA LEU A 53 -2.55 7.78 2.57
C LEU A 53 -3.55 6.64 2.61
N ARG A 54 -3.10 5.45 3.02
CA ARG A 54 -3.98 4.37 3.47
C ARG A 54 -3.73 4.15 4.95
N VAL A 55 -4.78 4.24 5.75
CA VAL A 55 -4.67 4.21 7.21
C VAL A 55 -5.70 3.28 7.83
N SER A 56 -5.44 2.91 9.08
CA SER A 56 -6.23 1.99 9.89
C SER A 56 -6.11 2.37 11.37
N GLN A 57 -6.74 1.60 12.26
CA GLN A 57 -6.54 1.76 13.69
C GLN A 57 -5.09 1.62 14.14
N ASP A 58 -4.26 0.89 13.38
CA ASP A 58 -2.85 0.67 13.70
C ASP A 58 -2.02 1.97 13.58
N ASP A 59 -2.53 2.98 12.87
CA ASP A 59 -1.92 4.31 12.75
C ASP A 59 -2.27 5.24 13.94
N GLY A 60 -3.12 4.78 14.87
CA GLY A 60 -3.50 5.53 16.06
C GLY A 60 -4.30 6.81 15.77
N PHE A 61 -4.00 7.88 16.51
CA PHE A 61 -4.66 9.17 16.32
C PHE A 61 -4.12 9.91 15.10
N LEU A 62 -5.02 10.37 14.24
CA LEU A 62 -4.69 11.11 13.01
C LEU A 62 -5.30 12.51 13.04
N ASP A 63 -4.44 13.51 12.89
CA ASP A 63 -4.84 14.90 12.68
C ASP A 63 -4.94 15.19 11.17
N PHE A 64 -6.14 14.98 10.62
CA PHE A 64 -6.40 15.17 9.19
C PHE A 64 -6.20 16.61 8.72
N GLN A 65 -6.36 17.62 9.58
CA GLN A 65 -6.09 19.01 9.21
C GLN A 65 -4.60 19.23 8.99
N ASN A 66 -3.76 18.70 9.87
CA ASN A 66 -2.31 18.78 9.71
C ASN A 66 -1.80 17.90 8.56
N LEU A 67 -2.44 16.76 8.28
CA LEU A 67 -2.17 15.95 7.09
C LEU A 67 -2.49 16.71 5.81
N GLN A 68 -3.64 17.38 5.74
CA GLN A 68 -3.98 18.23 4.60
C GLN A 68 -2.94 19.36 4.41
N LYS A 69 -2.56 20.06 5.49
CA LYS A 69 -1.52 21.11 5.44
C LYS A 69 -0.17 20.57 4.99
N ALA A 70 0.14 19.30 5.28
CA ALA A 70 1.32 18.60 4.79
C ALA A 70 1.23 18.18 3.30
N GLY A 71 0.13 18.53 2.62
CA GLY A 71 -0.08 18.29 1.19
C GLY A 71 -0.63 16.90 0.87
N VAL A 72 -1.32 16.26 1.81
CA VAL A 72 -2.11 15.05 1.55
C VAL A 72 -3.45 15.45 0.93
N ASN A 73 -3.78 14.87 -0.22
CA ASN A 73 -4.98 15.18 -1.00
C ASN A 73 -6.11 14.18 -0.77
N PHE A 74 -5.80 12.95 -0.38
CA PHE A 74 -6.81 11.93 -0.13
C PHE A 74 -6.39 10.90 0.91
N VAL A 75 -7.37 10.21 1.47
CA VAL A 75 -7.14 9.11 2.41
C VAL A 75 -8.07 7.93 2.13
N TYR A 76 -7.54 6.72 2.21
CA TYR A 76 -8.31 5.48 2.32
C TYR A 76 -8.32 5.00 3.77
N LEU A 77 -9.51 4.86 4.34
CA LEU A 77 -9.73 4.41 5.72
C LEU A 77 -10.10 2.93 5.72
N ARG A 78 -9.43 2.11 6.54
CA ARG A 78 -9.85 0.71 6.71
C ARG A 78 -11.22 0.70 7.36
N ALA A 79 -12.17 0.02 6.73
CA ALA A 79 -13.47 -0.20 7.34
C ALA A 79 -13.50 -1.55 8.05
N SER A 80 -13.11 -2.62 7.35
CA SER A 80 -13.24 -3.97 7.88
C SER A 80 -12.25 -4.94 7.23
N GLN A 81 -12.14 -6.13 7.83
CA GLN A 81 -11.35 -7.24 7.33
C GLN A 81 -12.17 -8.53 7.36
N GLY A 82 -12.25 -9.20 6.20
CA GLY A 82 -12.99 -10.45 6.07
C GLY A 82 -14.44 -10.32 6.53
N LYS A 83 -14.94 -11.32 7.28
CA LYS A 83 -16.35 -11.45 7.66
C LYS A 83 -16.71 -11.01 9.08
N SER A 84 -15.75 -10.55 9.88
CA SER A 84 -15.96 -10.42 11.34
C SER A 84 -15.17 -9.32 12.02
N TYR A 85 -14.28 -8.62 11.32
CA TYR A 85 -13.45 -7.58 11.91
C TYR A 85 -13.85 -6.22 11.36
N SER A 86 -14.11 -5.27 12.24
CA SER A 86 -14.28 -3.84 11.96
C SER A 86 -13.04 -3.12 12.46
N ASP A 87 -12.66 -2.05 11.78
CA ASP A 87 -11.64 -1.14 12.28
C ASP A 87 -12.23 -0.21 13.34
N ASP A 88 -11.71 -0.27 14.57
CA ASP A 88 -12.25 0.46 15.73
C ASP A 88 -12.21 1.98 15.54
N ASN A 89 -11.27 2.47 14.73
CA ASN A 89 -11.09 3.90 14.47
C ASN A 89 -11.80 4.37 13.19
N PHE A 90 -12.48 3.49 12.43
CA PHE A 90 -13.08 3.83 11.14
C PHE A 90 -14.01 5.05 11.21
N SER A 91 -15.08 4.97 12.03
CA SER A 91 -16.10 6.03 12.08
C SER A 91 -15.52 7.36 12.59
N THR A 92 -14.66 7.29 13.61
CA THR A 92 -13.98 8.46 14.17
C THR A 92 -13.04 9.10 13.15
N ASN A 93 -12.25 8.30 12.42
CA ASN A 93 -11.37 8.79 11.37
C ASN A 93 -12.15 9.37 10.19
N TYR A 94 -13.27 8.75 9.82
CA TYR A 94 -14.15 9.25 8.76
C TYR A 94 -14.65 10.66 9.09
N TRP A 95 -15.22 10.87 10.27
CA TRP A 95 -15.74 12.19 10.65
C TRP A 95 -14.65 13.25 10.81
N ARG A 96 -13.46 12.89 11.31
CA ARG A 96 -12.32 13.81 11.36
C ARG A 96 -11.82 14.19 9.96
N ALA A 97 -11.83 13.24 9.02
CA ALA A 97 -11.46 13.49 7.63
C ALA A 97 -12.49 14.36 6.89
N VAL A 98 -13.79 14.19 7.17
CA VAL A 98 -14.88 15.01 6.60
C VAL A 98 -14.71 16.50 6.91
N GLY A 99 -14.08 16.86 8.04
CA GLY A 99 -13.74 18.25 8.38
C GLY A 99 -12.63 18.87 7.54
N THR A 100 -12.22 18.23 6.45
CA THR A 100 -11.12 18.66 5.56
C THR A 100 -11.58 18.66 4.09
N ASN A 101 -10.76 19.21 3.21
CA ASN A 101 -10.91 19.16 1.75
C ASN A 101 -10.28 17.90 1.13
N MET A 102 -9.86 16.93 1.95
CA MET A 102 -9.30 15.67 1.45
C MET A 102 -10.42 14.81 0.84
N ALA A 103 -10.12 14.13 -0.26
CA ALA A 103 -11.01 13.07 -0.74
C ALA A 103 -10.91 11.86 0.20
N ILE A 104 -12.04 11.21 0.46
CA ILE A 104 -12.17 10.12 1.43
C ILE A 104 -12.59 8.88 0.66
N GLY A 105 -11.83 7.80 0.84
CA GLY A 105 -12.18 6.46 0.41
C GLY A 105 -12.22 5.52 1.60
N VAL A 106 -12.88 4.39 1.41
CA VAL A 106 -12.93 3.31 2.39
C VAL A 106 -12.38 2.04 1.75
N TYR A 107 -11.80 1.17 2.56
CA TYR A 107 -11.30 -0.10 2.06
C TYR A 107 -11.64 -1.30 2.94
N GLN A 108 -11.77 -2.44 2.27
CA GLN A 108 -11.91 -3.76 2.85
C GLN A 108 -10.60 -4.53 2.69
N ASP A 109 -10.09 -5.12 3.76
CA ASP A 109 -9.07 -6.17 3.65
C ASP A 109 -9.75 -7.50 3.29
N TYR A 110 -9.46 -8.01 2.09
CA TYR A 110 -10.08 -9.20 1.53
C TYR A 110 -9.63 -10.48 2.22
N SER A 111 -10.59 -11.36 2.50
CA SER A 111 -10.35 -12.70 3.05
C SER A 111 -10.56 -13.77 1.98
N PHE A 112 -9.55 -14.61 1.76
CA PHE A 112 -9.63 -15.77 0.85
C PHE A 112 -10.46 -16.93 1.42
N THR A 113 -10.77 -16.88 2.73
CA THR A 113 -11.49 -17.93 3.47
C THR A 113 -12.94 -17.56 3.80
N SER A 114 -13.35 -16.32 3.52
CA SER A 114 -14.72 -15.84 3.78
C SER A 114 -15.53 -15.77 2.49
N SER A 115 -16.84 -16.06 2.56
CA SER A 115 -17.72 -15.88 1.40
C SER A 115 -17.87 -14.39 1.06
N PRO A 116 -18.06 -14.03 -0.24
CA PRO A 116 -18.30 -12.65 -0.66
C PRO A 116 -19.43 -11.97 0.12
N LYS A 117 -20.55 -12.68 0.31
CA LYS A 117 -21.72 -12.18 1.06
C LYS A 117 -21.41 -11.91 2.54
N ALA A 118 -20.60 -12.75 3.18
CA ALA A 118 -20.24 -12.55 4.59
C ALA A 118 -19.30 -11.34 4.74
N GLN A 119 -18.34 -11.17 3.81
CA GLN A 119 -17.48 -9.99 3.78
C GLN A 119 -18.28 -8.71 3.52
N TYR A 120 -19.24 -8.75 2.59
CA TYR A 120 -20.13 -7.63 2.31
C TYR A 120 -21.01 -7.27 3.51
N ARG A 121 -21.52 -8.26 4.24
CA ARG A 121 -22.30 -8.01 5.47
C ARG A 121 -21.48 -7.25 6.50
N GLN A 122 -20.24 -7.71 6.76
CA GLN A 122 -19.35 -7.00 7.69
C GLN A 122 -19.09 -5.57 7.21
N PHE A 123 -18.68 -5.42 5.95
CA PHE A 123 -18.36 -4.12 5.37
C PHE A 123 -19.57 -3.16 5.41
N SER A 124 -20.77 -3.63 5.07
CA SER A 124 -21.98 -2.81 5.13
C SER A 124 -22.41 -2.41 6.53
N GLN A 125 -22.22 -3.30 7.51
CA GLN A 125 -22.46 -2.97 8.92
C GLN A 125 -21.47 -1.91 9.43
N THR A 126 -20.20 -1.98 9.04
CA THR A 126 -19.18 -1.02 9.50
C THR A 126 -19.28 0.33 8.78
N VAL A 127 -19.47 0.32 7.46
CA VAL A 127 -19.45 1.54 6.63
C VAL A 127 -20.79 2.29 6.67
N GLY A 128 -21.93 1.59 6.67
CA GLY A 128 -23.23 2.24 6.52
C GLY A 128 -23.26 3.18 5.30
N GLN A 129 -23.44 4.48 5.54
CA GLN A 129 -23.41 5.52 4.47
C GLN A 129 -22.04 6.21 4.32
N GLN A 130 -21.08 5.89 5.18
CA GLN A 130 -19.77 6.56 5.29
C GLN A 130 -18.77 6.07 4.24
N SER A 131 -19.17 5.96 2.98
CA SER A 131 -18.31 5.43 1.90
C SER A 131 -17.35 6.46 1.28
N GLY A 132 -17.54 7.75 1.60
CA GLY A 132 -16.73 8.85 1.07
C GLY A 132 -17.05 9.18 -0.40
N ASN A 133 -16.08 9.74 -1.12
CA ASN A 133 -16.20 10.13 -2.52
C ASN A 133 -15.25 9.40 -3.47
N LEU A 134 -14.31 8.61 -2.95
CA LEU A 134 -13.46 7.76 -3.77
C LEU A 134 -14.15 6.43 -4.09
N PRO A 135 -13.71 5.73 -5.16
CA PRO A 135 -14.05 4.33 -5.35
C PRO A 135 -13.75 3.50 -4.09
N ILE A 136 -14.56 2.49 -3.80
CA ILE A 136 -14.28 1.57 -2.69
C ILE A 136 -13.05 0.75 -3.07
N MET A 137 -12.07 0.67 -2.17
CA MET A 137 -10.87 -0.13 -2.39
C MET A 137 -11.02 -1.52 -1.77
N ILE A 138 -10.59 -2.55 -2.49
CA ILE A 138 -10.44 -3.90 -1.93
C ILE A 138 -8.95 -4.20 -1.88
N ASN A 139 -8.39 -4.29 -0.68
CA ASN A 139 -7.00 -4.67 -0.48
C ASN A 139 -6.88 -6.20 -0.46
N VAL A 140 -6.12 -6.73 -1.42
CA VAL A 140 -5.92 -8.17 -1.60
C VAL A 140 -4.45 -8.50 -1.35
N THR A 141 -4.18 -9.14 -0.21
CA THR A 141 -2.84 -9.52 0.21
C THR A 141 -2.82 -10.98 0.63
N TYR A 142 -1.89 -11.77 0.08
CA TYR A 142 -1.72 -13.16 0.50
C TYR A 142 -1.21 -13.26 1.94
N TYR A 143 -1.83 -14.16 2.71
CA TYR A 143 -1.49 -14.45 4.10
C TYR A 143 -1.44 -15.96 4.34
N GLY A 144 -0.70 -16.39 5.37
CA GLY A 144 -0.58 -17.80 5.74
C GLY A 144 -0.17 -18.68 4.55
N ASN A 145 -0.86 -19.80 4.36
CA ASN A 145 -0.57 -20.75 3.28
C ASN A 145 -0.73 -20.14 1.88
N TYR A 146 -1.56 -19.11 1.70
CA TYR A 146 -1.74 -18.46 0.40
C TYR A 146 -0.49 -17.73 -0.11
N GLN A 147 0.50 -17.45 0.76
CA GLN A 147 1.79 -16.90 0.33
C GLN A 147 2.65 -17.95 -0.39
N LYS A 148 2.60 -19.20 0.10
CA LYS A 148 3.36 -20.32 -0.45
C LYS A 148 2.65 -20.93 -1.66
N GLU A 149 1.34 -21.07 -1.54
CA GLU A 149 0.46 -21.66 -2.55
C GLU A 149 -0.65 -20.65 -2.88
N PRO A 150 -0.39 -19.71 -3.80
CA PRO A 150 -1.41 -18.79 -4.28
C PRO A 150 -2.66 -19.56 -4.70
N PRO A 151 -3.85 -19.14 -4.23
CA PRO A 151 -5.06 -19.90 -4.44
C PRO A 151 -5.38 -20.03 -5.93
N THR A 152 -6.04 -21.14 -6.30
CA THR A 152 -6.50 -21.34 -7.68
C THR A 152 -7.31 -20.14 -8.13
N SER A 153 -6.77 -19.48 -9.16
CA SER A 153 -7.20 -18.13 -9.52
C SER A 153 -8.66 -18.10 -9.97
N SER A 154 -9.21 -19.17 -10.56
CA SER A 154 -10.61 -19.21 -11.02
C SER A 154 -11.63 -19.00 -9.90
N ARG A 155 -11.57 -19.78 -8.80
CA ARG A 155 -12.50 -19.64 -7.67
C ARG A 155 -12.38 -18.27 -7.01
N GLN A 156 -11.15 -17.81 -6.77
CA GLN A 156 -10.93 -16.51 -6.13
C GLN A 156 -11.31 -15.34 -7.02
N ILE A 157 -11.12 -15.44 -8.34
CA ILE A 157 -11.62 -14.44 -9.29
C ILE A 157 -13.13 -14.37 -9.25
N THR A 158 -13.83 -15.52 -9.23
CA THR A 158 -15.29 -15.56 -9.12
C THR A 158 -15.77 -14.92 -7.81
N HIS A 159 -15.17 -15.30 -6.68
CA HIS A 159 -15.52 -14.73 -5.37
C HIS A 159 -15.25 -13.22 -5.32
N LEU A 160 -14.08 -12.78 -5.78
CA LEU A 160 -13.73 -11.36 -5.80
C LEU A 160 -14.65 -10.58 -6.74
N ARG A 161 -15.04 -11.15 -7.88
CA ARG A 161 -16.03 -10.54 -8.80
C ARG A 161 -17.41 -10.41 -8.15
N GLU A 162 -17.87 -11.45 -7.46
CA GLU A 162 -19.13 -11.39 -6.70
C GLU A 162 -19.07 -10.29 -5.64
N PHE A 163 -17.96 -10.20 -4.90
CA PHE A 163 -17.77 -9.18 -3.89
C PHE A 163 -17.75 -7.76 -4.47
N VAL A 164 -17.04 -7.55 -5.59
CA VAL A 164 -17.07 -6.28 -6.34
C VAL A 164 -18.49 -5.92 -6.75
N ASN A 165 -19.28 -6.88 -7.25
CA ASN A 165 -20.66 -6.63 -7.68
C ASN A 165 -21.56 -6.25 -6.51
N LEU A 166 -21.41 -6.90 -5.35
CA LEU A 166 -22.13 -6.55 -4.13
C LEU A 166 -21.84 -5.10 -3.72
N LEU A 167 -20.56 -4.68 -3.72
CA LEU A 167 -20.19 -3.30 -3.39
C LEU A 167 -20.78 -2.29 -4.39
N ARG A 168 -20.59 -2.51 -5.70
CA ARG A 168 -21.08 -1.60 -6.75
C ARG A 168 -22.59 -1.44 -6.74
N THR A 169 -23.32 -2.55 -6.56
CA THR A 169 -24.78 -2.56 -6.61
C THR A 169 -25.39 -1.80 -5.44
N ASN A 170 -24.82 -1.94 -4.25
CA ASN A 170 -25.44 -1.40 -3.02
C ASN A 170 -24.91 -0.02 -2.62
N TYR A 171 -23.68 0.32 -3.00
CA TYR A 171 -23.11 1.64 -2.72
C TYR A 171 -23.22 2.60 -3.91
N HIS A 172 -23.50 2.09 -5.11
CA HIS A 172 -23.40 2.82 -6.37
C HIS A 172 -22.01 3.42 -6.62
N ARG A 173 -20.98 2.88 -5.96
CA ARG A 173 -19.59 3.34 -6.07
C ARG A 173 -18.77 2.45 -6.99
N SER A 174 -17.88 3.08 -7.75
CA SER A 174 -16.79 2.39 -8.44
C SER A 174 -15.92 1.57 -7.46
N VAL A 175 -15.18 0.57 -7.96
CA VAL A 175 -14.28 -0.25 -7.12
C VAL A 175 -12.88 -0.28 -7.72
N VAL A 176 -11.87 -0.14 -6.86
CA VAL A 176 -10.44 -0.29 -7.18
C VAL A 176 -9.86 -1.47 -6.39
N LEU A 177 -9.06 -2.31 -7.04
CA LEU A 177 -8.39 -3.42 -6.37
C LEU A 177 -6.96 -3.03 -6.01
N LEU A 178 -6.51 -3.24 -4.78
CA LEU A 178 -5.12 -3.06 -4.36
C LEU A 178 -4.46 -4.44 -4.18
N GLY A 179 -3.21 -4.56 -4.60
CA GLY A 179 -2.37 -5.70 -4.27
C GLY A 179 -0.92 -5.48 -4.66
N ASN A 180 -0.04 -6.37 -4.20
CA ASN A 180 1.35 -6.38 -4.65
C ASN A 180 1.49 -6.98 -6.06
N GLN A 181 2.72 -7.02 -6.59
CA GLN A 181 2.99 -7.54 -7.94
C GLN A 181 2.46 -8.96 -8.16
N GLN A 182 2.58 -9.85 -7.18
CA GLN A 182 2.16 -11.25 -7.30
C GLN A 182 0.63 -11.38 -7.34
N VAL A 183 -0.07 -10.65 -6.48
CA VAL A 183 -1.55 -10.62 -6.47
C VAL A 183 -2.07 -9.96 -7.74
N ALA A 184 -1.46 -8.87 -8.17
CA ALA A 184 -1.86 -8.15 -9.38
C ALA A 184 -1.81 -9.03 -10.63
N THR A 185 -0.71 -9.77 -10.84
CA THR A 185 -0.55 -10.66 -11.99
C THR A 185 -1.43 -11.90 -11.93
N THR A 186 -1.62 -12.46 -10.72
CA THR A 186 -2.36 -13.72 -10.54
C THR A 186 -3.87 -13.52 -10.56
N LEU A 187 -4.36 -12.40 -10.01
CA LEU A 187 -5.78 -12.16 -9.76
C LEU A 187 -6.27 -10.84 -10.38
N LEU A 188 -5.71 -9.70 -9.97
CA LEU A 188 -6.36 -8.39 -10.23
C LEU A 188 -6.47 -8.08 -11.74
N LYS A 189 -5.38 -8.28 -12.50
CA LYS A 189 -5.37 -7.98 -13.94
C LYS A 189 -6.41 -8.79 -14.74
N ARG A 190 -6.78 -9.98 -14.25
CA ARG A 190 -7.79 -10.85 -14.91
C ARG A 190 -9.22 -10.34 -14.75
N LEU A 191 -9.47 -9.48 -13.76
CA LEU A 191 -10.77 -8.85 -13.56
C LEU A 191 -10.99 -7.65 -14.49
N LYS A 192 -9.92 -7.15 -15.16
CA LYS A 192 -9.97 -5.98 -16.06
C LYS A 192 -10.59 -4.73 -15.39
N LEU A 193 -10.42 -4.60 -14.08
CA LEU A 193 -10.88 -3.45 -13.29
C LEU A 193 -9.72 -2.47 -13.06
N PRO A 194 -10.02 -1.21 -12.70
CA PRO A 194 -9.02 -0.30 -12.15
C PRO A 194 -8.33 -0.92 -10.93
N TYR A 195 -7.00 -0.79 -10.85
CA TYR A 195 -6.25 -1.34 -9.73
C TYR A 195 -5.17 -0.37 -9.23
N ALA A 196 -4.80 -0.54 -7.97
CA ALA A 196 -3.67 0.05 -7.31
C ALA A 196 -2.58 -1.03 -7.15
N LEU A 197 -1.31 -0.64 -7.27
CA LEU A 197 -0.19 -1.56 -7.10
C LEU A 197 0.69 -1.12 -5.94
N ALA A 198 0.92 -2.02 -5.00
CA ALA A 198 1.96 -1.89 -3.99
C ALA A 198 3.28 -2.44 -4.55
N SER A 199 4.26 -1.55 -4.77
CA SER A 199 5.56 -1.92 -5.32
C SER A 199 6.63 -0.88 -5.04
N GLN A 200 7.88 -1.33 -4.89
CA GLN A 200 9.03 -0.43 -4.70
C GLN A 200 9.30 0.47 -5.92
N ARG A 201 8.95 -0.01 -7.12
CA ARG A 201 9.13 0.70 -8.38
C ARG A 201 7.81 0.73 -9.11
N LEU A 202 7.52 1.87 -9.74
CA LEU A 202 6.39 1.99 -10.63
C LEU A 202 6.54 1.01 -11.80
N PRO A 203 5.51 0.23 -12.15
CA PRO A 203 5.58 -0.72 -13.25
C PRO A 203 5.63 0.02 -14.58
N LYS A 204 6.24 -0.61 -15.60
CA LYS A 204 6.27 -0.08 -16.97
C LYS A 204 4.86 -0.13 -17.59
N ASP A 205 4.17 -1.24 -17.41
CA ASP A 205 2.77 -1.39 -17.81
C ASP A 205 1.86 -0.79 -16.74
N GLN A 206 1.14 0.26 -17.13
CA GLN A 206 0.23 1.03 -16.27
C GLN A 206 -1.22 0.97 -16.79
N HIS A 207 -1.54 0.03 -17.70
CA HIS A 207 -2.90 -0.11 -18.19
C HIS A 207 -3.87 -0.42 -17.04
N ASN A 208 -4.92 0.38 -16.88
CA ASN A 208 -5.87 0.33 -15.75
C ASN A 208 -5.26 0.59 -14.34
N LEU A 209 -3.98 0.95 -14.24
CA LEU A 209 -3.34 1.28 -12.97
C LEU A 209 -3.70 2.73 -12.59
N VAL A 210 -4.40 2.91 -11.48
CA VAL A 210 -4.89 4.22 -11.02
C VAL A 210 -4.07 4.80 -9.86
N PHE A 211 -3.59 3.93 -8.97
CA PHE A 211 -2.76 4.33 -7.83
C PHE A 211 -1.48 3.51 -7.76
N TRP A 212 -0.43 4.13 -7.25
CA TRP A 212 0.80 3.45 -6.86
C TRP A 212 1.04 3.65 -5.36
N GLU A 213 0.98 2.55 -4.61
CA GLU A 213 1.40 2.50 -3.21
C GLU A 213 2.91 2.23 -3.20
N TYR A 214 3.67 3.32 -3.07
CA TYR A 214 5.13 3.28 -3.22
C TYR A 214 5.87 2.99 -1.91
N SER A 215 5.16 3.05 -0.76
CA SER A 215 5.73 2.76 0.54
C SER A 215 4.67 2.43 1.58
N GLU A 216 4.93 1.41 2.39
CA GLU A 216 4.17 1.11 3.61
C GLU A 216 4.61 1.96 4.82
N ALA A 217 5.75 2.65 4.71
CA ALA A 217 6.35 3.45 5.78
C ALA A 217 6.94 4.77 5.25
N GLY A 218 6.23 5.40 4.32
CA GLY A 218 6.63 6.64 3.67
C GLY A 218 6.73 7.78 4.67
N LYS A 219 7.83 8.52 4.63
CA LYS A 219 8.11 9.60 5.60
C LYS A 219 7.42 10.89 5.15
N LEU A 220 6.55 11.45 6.00
CA LEU A 220 5.94 12.76 5.84
C LEU A 220 6.30 13.67 7.00
N LYS A 221 6.47 14.97 6.73
CA LYS A 221 6.62 16.00 7.76
C LYS A 221 5.25 16.61 8.05
N VAL A 222 4.67 16.31 9.21
CA VAL A 222 3.33 16.71 9.63
C VAL A 222 3.46 17.49 10.93
N ALA A 223 2.93 18.72 10.98
CA ALA A 223 3.07 19.62 12.13
C ALA A 223 4.52 19.74 12.66
N GLY A 224 5.50 19.80 11.74
CA GLY A 224 6.92 19.89 12.09
C GLY A 224 7.59 18.57 12.46
N GLN A 225 6.84 17.49 12.69
CA GLN A 225 7.35 16.19 13.09
C GLN A 225 7.40 15.19 11.93
N ASN A 226 8.37 14.29 11.97
CA ASN A 226 8.46 13.21 10.98
C ASN A 226 7.55 12.06 11.40
N GLN A 227 6.54 11.77 10.58
CA GLN A 227 5.61 10.66 10.77
C GLN A 227 5.71 9.70 9.58
N ARG A 228 5.25 8.46 9.76
CA ARG A 228 5.31 7.41 8.74
C ARG A 228 3.92 6.87 8.49
N TYR A 229 3.61 6.66 7.22
CA TYR A 229 2.31 6.15 6.78
C TYR A 229 2.49 5.23 5.58
N THR A 230 1.46 4.43 5.31
CA THR A 230 1.32 3.84 3.98
C THR A 230 0.91 4.93 2.99
N THR A 231 1.76 5.17 1.99
CA THR A 231 1.65 6.30 1.06
C THR A 231 1.33 5.85 -0.36
N LEU A 232 0.35 6.52 -0.96
CA LEU A 232 -0.13 6.30 -2.31
C LEU A 232 -0.02 7.57 -3.14
N VAL A 233 0.18 7.42 -4.44
CA VAL A 233 -0.01 8.51 -5.39
C VAL A 233 -1.02 8.12 -6.46
N TYR A 234 -1.82 9.08 -6.90
CA TYR A 234 -2.64 8.93 -8.10
C TYR A 234 -1.78 9.15 -9.34
N LEU A 235 -1.89 8.24 -10.31
CA LEU A 235 -0.97 8.21 -11.45
C LEU A 235 -1.35 9.11 -12.62
N HIS A 236 -2.59 9.60 -12.67
CA HIS A 236 -2.99 10.49 -13.73
C HIS A 236 -2.81 11.96 -13.33
N LYS A 237 -2.87 12.85 -14.33
CA LYS A 237 -2.73 14.29 -14.13
C LYS A 237 -3.78 14.80 -13.14
N GLN A 238 -3.42 15.81 -12.36
CA GLN A 238 -4.31 16.47 -11.39
C GLN A 238 -5.64 16.94 -12.00
N ALA A 239 -5.66 17.36 -13.28
CA ALA A 239 -6.89 17.72 -13.98
C ALA A 239 -7.93 16.57 -14.04
N ARG A 240 -7.48 15.30 -14.09
CA ARG A 240 -8.37 14.12 -14.08
C ARG A 240 -8.77 13.69 -12.67
N TRP A 241 -8.16 14.24 -11.63
CA TRP A 241 -8.49 13.93 -10.24
C TRP A 241 -9.92 14.31 -9.90
N GLN A 242 -10.37 15.51 -10.29
CA GLN A 242 -11.73 15.98 -10.05
C GLN A 242 -12.78 15.11 -10.78
N GLN A 243 -12.44 14.64 -11.98
CA GLN A 243 -13.26 13.66 -12.69
C GLN A 243 -13.25 12.30 -11.97
N PHE A 244 -12.11 11.86 -11.44
CA PHE A 244 -12.00 10.59 -10.73
C PHE A 244 -12.81 10.56 -9.44
N ILE A 245 -12.80 11.64 -8.65
CA ILE A 245 -13.60 11.73 -7.42
C ILE A 245 -15.11 11.90 -7.70
N SER A 246 -15.48 12.42 -8.87
CA SER A 246 -16.90 12.50 -9.28
C SER A 246 -17.42 11.19 -9.86
N VAL A 247 -16.60 10.45 -10.62
CA VAL A 247 -16.89 9.06 -11.08
C VAL A 247 -16.80 8.05 -9.92
N GLY A 248 -16.23 8.48 -8.80
CA GLY A 248 -16.38 7.78 -7.55
C GLY A 248 -17.85 7.72 -7.10
N GLN A 249 -18.75 8.59 -7.56
CA GLN A 249 -20.21 8.58 -7.28
C GLN A 249 -21.00 7.63 -8.18
#